data_AF-A0AAN2JGC2-F1
#
_entry.id   AF-A0AAN2JGC2-F1
#
_cell.length_a   1.000
_cell.length_b   1.000
_cell.length_c   1.000
_cell.angle_alpha   90.00
_cell.angle_beta   90.00
_cell.angle_gamma   90.00
#
_symmetry.space_group_name_H-M   'P 1'
#
loop_
_entity.id
_entity.type
_entity.pdbx_description
1 polymer ?
#
loop_
_entity_poly.entity_id
_entity_poly.type
_entity_poly.pdbx_seq_one_letter_code
_entity_poly.pdbx_strand_id
1 'polypeptide(L)' 'MDEYQHTVLTRGGYRVVAITREDTYAPDAVVAYAVVTDAGTRITPDLSLDQARVWIDSLVESESGGRRSDLVDHKPVVRR' A
#
# COMPACT_ATOMS: atom_id res chain seq x y z
N MET A 1 24.04 6.30 -7.28
CA MET A 1 23.48 5.07 -7.86
C MET A 1 21.99 5.30 -7.89
N ASP A 2 21.41 5.29 -9.08
CA ASP A 2 19.99 5.55 -9.26
C ASP A 2 19.20 4.26 -9.02
N GLU A 3 18.08 4.39 -8.33
CA GLU A 3 17.15 3.30 -8.07
C GLU A 3 15.90 3.51 -8.92
N TYR A 4 15.52 2.49 -9.66
CA TYR A 4 14.36 2.51 -10.55
C TYR A 4 13.21 1.73 -9.93
N GLN A 5 12.01 2.30 -10.02
CA GLN A 5 10.80 1.74 -9.45
C GLN A 5 9.86 1.26 -10.55
N HIS A 6 9.48 -0.01 -10.48
CA HIS A 6 8.56 -0.63 -11.44
C HIS A 6 7.31 -1.11 -10.74
N THR A 7 6.14 -0.61 -11.15
CA THR A 7 4.87 -1.05 -10.55
C THR A 7 4.58 -2.49 -10.95
N VAL A 8 4.40 -3.35 -9.95
CA VAL A 8 4.19 -4.81 -10.13
C VAL A 8 2.75 -5.19 -9.81
N LEU A 9 2.14 -4.51 -8.84
CA LEU A 9 0.77 -4.75 -8.40
C LEU A 9 0.10 -3.44 -8.04
N THR A 10 -1.20 -3.32 -8.28
CA THR A 10 -2.02 -2.18 -7.83
C THR A 10 -3.28 -2.72 -7.16
N ARG A 11 -3.61 -2.22 -5.97
CA ARG A 11 -4.78 -2.67 -5.20
C ARG A 11 -5.25 -1.57 -4.25
N GLY A 12 -6.53 -1.20 -4.36
CA GLY A 12 -7.25 -0.29 -3.46
C GLY A 12 -6.46 0.94 -3.01
N GLY A 13 -6.15 1.87 -3.92
CA GLY A 13 -5.42 3.10 -3.59
C GLY A 13 -3.92 2.94 -3.30
N TYR A 14 -3.41 1.70 -3.31
CA TYR A 14 -2.01 1.38 -3.07
C TYR A 14 -1.42 0.60 -4.24
N ARG A 15 -0.09 0.61 -4.34
CA ARG A 15 0.67 -0.06 -5.40
C ARG A 15 1.92 -0.71 -4.80
N VAL A 16 2.29 -1.89 -5.29
CA VAL A 16 3.58 -2.52 -4.99
C VAL A 16 4.53 -2.20 -6.12
N VAL A 17 5.69 -1.64 -5.79
CA VAL A 17 6.78 -1.36 -6.73
C VAL A 17 7.98 -2.27 -6.45
N ALA A 18 8.59 -2.80 -7.50
CA ALA A 18 9.90 -3.43 -7.46
C ALA A 18 10.97 -2.34 -7.62
N ILE A 19 11.97 -2.39 -6.76
CA ILE A 19 13.14 -1.52 -6.77
C ILE A 19 14.27 -2.28 -7.44
N THR A 20 14.85 -1.68 -8.47
CA THR A 20 15.97 -2.23 -9.25
C THR A 20 17.07 -1.17 -9.37
N ARG A 21 18.29 -1.61 -9.68
CA ARG A 21 19.43 -0.71 -9.94
C ARG A 21 19.58 -0.35 -11.43
N GLU A 22 18.73 -0.92 -12.26
CA GLU A 22 18.75 -0.81 -13.70
C GLU A 22 17.43 -0.21 -14.16
N ASP A 23 17.43 0.60 -15.22
CA ASP A 23 16.19 1.18 -15.76
C ASP A 23 15.24 0.12 -16.33
N THR A 24 15.79 -1.01 -16.78
CA THR A 24 15.01 -2.11 -17.33
C THR A 24 14.56 -3.05 -16.22
N TYR A 25 13.25 -3.27 -16.13
CA TYR A 25 12.70 -4.24 -15.20
C TYR A 25 13.18 -5.66 -15.52
N ALA A 26 13.94 -6.25 -14.60
CA ALA A 26 14.31 -7.65 -14.61
C ALA A 26 14.03 -8.26 -13.24
N PRO A 27 13.32 -9.40 -13.14
CA PRO A 27 12.97 -10.01 -11.86
C PRO A 27 14.20 -10.44 -11.05
N ASP A 28 15.30 -10.78 -11.72
CA ASP A 28 16.58 -11.14 -11.08
C ASP A 28 17.36 -9.91 -10.57
N ALA A 29 17.11 -8.74 -11.15
CA ALA A 29 17.72 -7.47 -10.76
C ALA A 29 16.95 -6.74 -9.64
N VAL A 30 15.83 -7.31 -9.17
CA VAL A 30 15.04 -6.72 -8.09
C VAL A 30 15.77 -6.86 -6.76
N VAL A 31 16.16 -5.73 -6.20
CA VAL A 31 16.85 -5.66 -4.90
C VAL A 31 15.87 -5.60 -3.73
N ALA A 32 14.67 -5.05 -3.95
CA ALA A 32 13.64 -4.93 -2.92
C ALA A 32 12.25 -4.68 -3.54
N TYR A 33 11.21 -4.86 -2.76
CA TYR A 33 9.85 -4.42 -3.04
C TYR A 33 9.42 -3.37 -2.02
N ALA A 34 8.56 -2.45 -2.43
CA ALA A 34 7.99 -1.45 -1.54
C ALA A 34 6.52 -1.21 -1.88
N VAL A 35 5.72 -0.87 -0.87
CA VAL A 35 4.34 -0.41 -1.06
C VAL A 35 4.35 1.11 -1.09
N VAL A 36 3.73 1.65 -2.13
CA VAL A 36 3.50 3.08 -2.34
C VAL A 36 2.01 3.36 -2.38
N THR A 37 1.62 4.59 -2.07
CA THR A 37 0.26 5.08 -2.32
C THR A 37 0.05 5.31 -3.82
N ASP A 38 -1.20 5.54 -4.24
CA ASP A 38 -1.55 5.91 -5.62
C ASP A 38 -0.76 7.15 -6.13
N ALA A 39 -0.45 8.07 -5.21
CA ALA A 39 0.37 9.26 -5.46
C ALA A 39 1.88 8.97 -5.58
N GLY A 40 2.30 7.71 -5.43
CA GLY A 40 3.71 7.29 -5.48
C GLY A 40 4.48 7.50 -4.17
N THR A 41 3.81 7.82 -3.06
CA THR A 41 4.48 7.98 -1.77
C THR A 41 4.81 6.62 -1.17
N ARG A 42 6.09 6.33 -0.96
CA ARG A 42 6.55 5.11 -0.29
C ARG A 42 6.19 5.17 1.19
N ILE A 43 5.47 4.14 1.65
CA ILE A 43 4.98 4.04 3.03
C ILE A 43 5.60 2.84 3.79
N THR A 44 6.33 1.97 3.10
CA THR A 44 7.04 0.83 3.71
C THR A 44 8.55 0.90 3.51
N PRO A 45 9.32 0.24 4.40
CA PRO A 45 10.74 -0.07 4.16
C PRO A 45 10.89 -1.04 2.97
N ASP A 46 12.13 -1.46 2.70
CA ASP A 46 12.43 -2.56 1.78
C ASP A 46 11.82 -3.85 2.30
N LEU A 47 10.97 -4.46 1.47
CA LEU A 47 10.24 -5.67 1.77
C LEU A 47 10.54 -6.72 0.69
N SER A 48 10.32 -7.98 1.03
CA SER A 48 10.21 -9.04 0.03
C SER A 48 8.87 -8.94 -0.72
N LEU A 49 8.78 -9.53 -1.92
CA LEU A 49 7.53 -9.56 -2.70
C LEU A 49 6.35 -10.11 -1.90
N ASP A 50 6.56 -11.22 -1.19
CA ASP A 50 5.54 -11.86 -0.35
C ASP A 50 5.04 -10.91 0.76
N GLN A 51 5.98 -10.30 1.50
CA GLN A 51 5.66 -9.31 2.53
C GLN A 51 4.89 -8.12 1.96
N ALA A 52 5.32 -7.57 0.81
CA ALA A 52 4.64 -6.46 0.17
C ALA A 52 3.21 -6.82 -0.26
N ARG A 53 2.97 -8.06 -0.70
CA ARG A 53 1.63 -8.58 -1.04
C ARG A 53 0.73 -8.70 0.18
N VAL A 54 1.25 -9.22 1.30
CA VAL A 54 0.49 -9.27 2.57
C VAL A 54 0.20 -7.86 3.06
N TRP A 55 1.17 -6.95 2.96
CA TRP A 55 1.03 -5.58 3.47
C TRP A 55 -0.02 -4.77 2.71
N ILE A 56 -0.01 -4.83 1.37
CA ILE A 56 -1.03 -4.16 0.56
C ILE A 56 -2.42 -4.77 0.76
N ASP A 57 -2.53 -6.08 0.98
CA ASP A 57 -3.80 -6.75 1.30
C ASP A 57 -4.35 -6.23 2.63
N SER A 58 -3.54 -6.23 3.70
CA SER A 58 -3.92 -5.70 5.01
C SER A 58 -4.31 -4.22 4.99
N LEU A 59 -3.64 -3.40 4.15
CA LEU A 59 -3.99 -1.99 3.97
C LEU A 59 -5.37 -1.81 3.35
N VAL A 60 -5.61 -2.52 2.25
CA VAL A 60 -6.87 -2.46 1.52
C VAL A 60 -8.01 -3.00 2.38
N GLU A 61 -7.79 -4.08 3.13
CA GLU A 61 -8.75 -4.62 4.08
C GLU A 61 -9.05 -3.64 5.22
N SER A 62 -8.02 -2.98 5.78
CA SER A 62 -8.19 -1.97 6.84
C SER A 62 -8.95 -0.74 6.34
N GLU A 63 -8.66 -0.25 5.14
CA GLU A 63 -9.39 0.87 4.52
C GLU A 63 -10.85 0.49 4.18
N SER A 64 -11.05 -0.74 3.69
CA SER A 64 -12.38 -1.26 3.36
C SER A 64 -13.23 -1.54 4.60
N GLY A 65 -12.60 -1.95 5.70
CA GLY A 65 -13.24 -2.17 7.01
C GLY A 65 -13.56 -0.87 7.77
N GLY A 66 -12.79 0.20 7.54
CA GLY A 66 -12.94 1.48 8.23
C GLY A 66 -14.18 2.31 7.84
N ARG A 67 -14.82 2.04 6.68
CA ARG A 67 -16.03 2.77 6.26
C ARG A 67 -17.35 2.21 6.79
N ARG A 68 -17.34 1.31 7.79
CA ARG A 68 -18.57 0.80 8.42
C ARG A 68 -18.68 1.07 9.93
N SER A 69 -17.89 1.98 10.49
CA SER A 69 -17.98 2.30 11.93
C SER A 69 -18.30 3.75 12.30
N ASP A 70 -18.43 4.67 11.33
CA ASP A 70 -18.87 6.06 11.61
C ASP A 70 -20.39 6.27 11.43
N LEU A 71 -21.17 5.19 11.35
CA LEU A 71 -22.64 5.21 11.35
C LEU A 71 -23.20 4.69 12.68
N VAL A 72 -22.69 5.24 13.78
CA VAL A 72 -23.49 5.36 15.01
C VAL A 72 -23.66 6.84 15.29
N ASP A 73 -24.44 7.46 14.40
CA ASP A 73 -25.25 8.64 14.69
C ASP A 73 -26.09 8.36 15.96
N HIS A 74 -25.58 8.75 17.12
CA HIS A 74 -26.36 8.87 18.34
C HIS A 74 -26.02 10.16 19.06
N LYS A 75 -26.52 11.27 18.51
CA LYS A 75 -27.03 12.39 19.31
C LYS A 75 -28.39 12.77 18.70
N PRO A 76 -29.42 13.18 19.45
CA PRO A 76 -29.38 13.73 20.81
C PRO A 76 -30.59 13.34 21.70
N VAL A 77 -30.75 14.02 22.86
CA VAL A 77 -31.91 14.07 23.77
C VAL A 77 -31.89 13.02 24.91
N VAL A 78 -31.91 13.41 26.18
CA VAL A 78 -33.06 13.97 26.91
C VAL A 78 -32.56 14.95 28.00
N ARG A 79 -32.90 16.25 27.95
CA ARG A 79 -34.04 16.95 28.58
C ARG A 79 -34.19 16.75 30.10
N ARG A 80 -33.92 17.87 30.80
CA ARG A 80 -34.51 18.40 32.04
C ARG A 80 -33.97 17.90 33.38
#